data_AF-S5ALP5-F1
#
_entry.id   AF-S5ALP5-F1
#
_cell.length_a   1.000
_cell.length_b   1.000
_cell.length_c   1.000
_cell.angle_alpha   90.00
_cell.angle_beta   90.00
_cell.angle_gamma   90.00
#
_symmetry.space_group_name_H-M   'P 1'
#
loop_
_entity.id
_entity.type
_entity.pdbx_description
1 polymer ?
#
loop_
_entity_poly.entity_id
_entity_poly.type
_entity_poly.pdbx_seq_one_letter_code
_entity_poly.pdbx_strand_id
1 'polypeptide(L)'
;MQTHFEKTLYKAHSSGAVGSWSVVVTGEDKMATMVVSSRKKLDGAEVKTPTEYNKGKNIGRANETSPLQQAILEAESKVKLKLDKGYVDEIPKAGSVATNTLGFIQPMTAHPAEKVKNVTFPLGVQPKLDGHRCLAGVKDGIVVMYSRQGKVINLPHILNELQALYDKGEWSGRVIDGELYLHGEVLQSISSLIKKLKPESENLHYHVYDIDMDSCYRDRYQALKSLETVADNCAIKSHWSVLGTTVADTQEQVDALHAKHLSEGYEGSMLRQFDMPYESGMRSKGLLKKKDFSDDEFTIIGISKGKPNIRLGLEVGIYECQTKDGKKFTVTAPGNAQERHEHAQNGHKNIGRSLTVKYFNYTPDGVPSCQWRFVFEKIFNSSR
;
A
#
# COMPACT_ATOMS: atom_id res chain seq x y z
N MET A 1 -17.59 33.83 -2.78
CA MET A 1 -17.59 32.63 -3.66
C MET A 1 -18.53 31.62 -3.04
N GLN A 2 -19.43 31.06 -3.84
CA GLN A 2 -20.38 30.06 -3.38
C GLN A 2 -19.66 28.76 -3.02
N THR A 3 -20.00 28.15 -1.89
CA THR A 3 -19.54 26.81 -1.51
C THR A 3 -20.46 25.78 -2.16
N HIS A 4 -19.88 24.82 -2.88
CA HIS A 4 -20.63 23.78 -3.58
C HIS A 4 -20.46 22.39 -2.96
N PHE A 5 -19.38 22.17 -2.22
CA PHE A 5 -19.15 20.92 -1.52
C PHE A 5 -18.33 21.18 -0.26
N GLU A 6 -18.74 20.62 0.87
CA GLU A 6 -17.99 20.68 2.11
C GLU A 6 -18.14 19.36 2.87
N LYS A 7 -17.02 18.82 3.34
CA LYS A 7 -17.02 17.64 4.21
C LYS A 7 -15.86 17.70 5.19
N THR A 8 -16.16 17.38 6.44
CA THR A 8 -15.16 17.18 7.49
C THR A 8 -15.25 15.75 8.01
N LEU A 9 -14.10 15.13 8.22
CA LEU A 9 -13.93 13.79 8.74
C LEU A 9 -12.87 13.76 9.85
N TYR A 10 -12.94 12.79 10.73
CA TYR A 10 -12.06 12.63 11.88
C TYR A 10 -11.40 11.26 11.90
N LYS A 11 -10.24 11.16 12.54
CA LYS A 11 -9.57 9.87 12.75
C LYS A 11 -8.82 9.87 14.08
N ALA A 12 -9.01 8.82 14.87
CA ALA A 12 -8.17 8.54 16.02
C ALA A 12 -6.80 8.06 15.55
N HIS A 13 -5.74 8.72 16.01
CA HIS A 13 -4.36 8.30 15.80
C HIS A 13 -3.93 7.33 16.90
N SER A 14 -2.92 6.51 16.61
CA SER A 14 -2.37 5.55 17.57
C SER A 14 -1.82 6.18 18.85
N SER A 15 -1.49 7.47 18.82
CA SER A 15 -1.11 8.23 20.01
C SER A 15 -2.30 8.59 20.93
N GLY A 16 -3.51 8.10 20.64
CA GLY A 16 -4.76 8.45 21.33
C GLY A 16 -5.36 9.80 20.92
N ALA A 17 -4.62 10.63 20.19
CA ALA A 17 -5.08 11.94 19.75
C ALA A 17 -6.02 11.83 18.55
N VAL A 18 -7.01 12.72 18.47
CA VAL A 18 -7.94 12.79 17.33
C VAL A 18 -7.50 13.89 16.37
N GLY A 19 -7.33 13.53 15.10
CA GLY A 19 -7.07 14.46 14.01
C GLY A 19 -8.32 14.73 13.17
N SER A 20 -8.27 15.78 12.35
CA SER A 20 -9.34 16.11 11.40
C SER A 20 -8.80 16.26 9.98
N TRP A 21 -9.67 16.02 9.02
CA TRP A 21 -9.44 16.25 7.60
C TRP A 21 -10.72 16.82 7.01
N SER A 22 -10.62 17.96 6.33
CA SER A 22 -11.76 18.55 5.63
C SER A 22 -11.41 18.90 4.20
N VAL A 23 -12.45 18.98 3.37
CA VAL A 23 -12.39 19.43 2.00
C VAL A 23 -13.54 20.38 1.73
N VAL A 24 -13.22 21.52 1.12
CA VAL A 24 -14.18 22.55 0.71
C VAL A 24 -13.95 22.86 -0.75
N VAL A 25 -15.02 22.92 -1.55
CA VAL A 25 -15.00 23.36 -2.94
C VAL A 25 -15.81 24.62 -3.08
N THR A 26 -15.18 25.67 -3.58
CA THR A 26 -15.78 26.98 -3.85
C THR A 26 -15.49 27.40 -5.29
N GLY A 27 -16.39 28.12 -5.94
CA GLY A 27 -16.12 28.67 -7.28
C GLY A 27 -17.36 28.80 -8.14
N GLU A 28 -17.16 28.80 -9.45
CA GLU A 28 -18.17 28.88 -10.51
C GLU A 28 -17.82 27.88 -11.62
N ASP A 29 -18.71 27.67 -12.59
CA ASP A 29 -18.52 26.66 -13.64
C ASP A 29 -17.19 26.80 -14.41
N LYS A 30 -16.69 28.03 -14.59
CA LYS A 30 -15.45 28.29 -15.34
C LYS A 30 -14.19 28.16 -14.49
N MET A 31 -14.28 28.33 -13.17
CA MET A 31 -13.14 28.23 -12.25
C MET A 31 -13.60 27.79 -10.86
N ALA A 32 -12.94 26.76 -10.32
CA ALA A 32 -13.19 26.30 -8.97
C ALA A 32 -11.90 26.10 -8.19
N THR A 33 -12.00 26.19 -6.87
CA THR A 33 -10.92 25.96 -5.93
C THR A 33 -11.36 24.90 -4.94
N MET A 34 -10.59 23.83 -4.81
CA MET A 34 -10.71 22.87 -3.72
C MET A 34 -9.64 23.16 -2.67
N VAL A 35 -10.04 23.36 -1.42
CA VAL A 35 -9.11 23.47 -0.28
C VAL A 35 -9.23 22.23 0.57
N VAL A 36 -8.14 21.49 0.69
CA VAL A 36 -8.02 20.38 1.64
C VAL A 36 -7.32 20.88 2.90
N SER A 37 -7.95 20.72 4.05
CA SER A 37 -7.37 21.06 5.36
C SER A 37 -7.14 19.80 6.17
N SER A 38 -6.05 19.75 6.94
CA SER A 38 -5.76 18.61 7.82
C SER A 38 -5.08 19.03 9.11
N ARG A 39 -5.47 18.37 10.20
CA ARG A 39 -4.90 18.55 11.53
C ARG A 39 -4.54 17.19 12.12
N LYS A 40 -3.34 17.07 12.70
CA LYS A 40 -2.93 15.84 13.41
C LYS A 40 -3.59 15.70 14.78
N LYS A 41 -3.93 16.83 15.39
CA LYS A 41 -4.70 16.94 16.63
C LYS A 41 -5.72 18.07 16.43
N LEU A 42 -6.91 17.96 17.01
CA LEU A 42 -7.98 18.96 16.83
C LEU A 42 -7.55 20.39 17.23
N ASP A 43 -6.74 20.49 18.27
CA ASP A 43 -6.12 21.71 18.81
C ASP A 43 -4.82 22.13 18.08
N GLY A 44 -4.33 21.31 17.15
CA GLY A 44 -3.06 21.52 16.48
C GLY A 44 -3.14 22.48 15.28
N ALA A 45 -1.95 22.83 14.78
CA ALA A 45 -1.81 23.63 13.57
C ALA A 45 -2.48 22.96 12.35
N GLU A 46 -3.25 23.76 11.63
CA GLU A 46 -3.95 23.35 10.42
C GLU A 46 -3.07 23.53 9.19
N VAL A 47 -2.96 22.46 8.41
CA VAL A 47 -2.28 22.50 7.11
C VAL A 47 -3.33 22.55 6.02
N LYS A 48 -3.38 23.67 5.29
CA LYS A 48 -4.26 23.89 4.13
C LYS A 48 -3.51 23.62 2.84
N THR A 49 -4.18 23.03 1.87
CA THR A 49 -3.63 22.77 0.53
C THR A 49 -4.71 23.12 -0.49
N PRO A 50 -4.68 24.34 -1.06
CA PRO A 50 -5.58 24.72 -2.13
C PRO A 50 -5.22 23.97 -3.42
N THR A 51 -6.17 23.85 -4.34
CA THR A 51 -6.00 23.29 -5.68
C THR A 51 -6.97 24.02 -6.59
N GLU A 52 -6.44 24.63 -7.64
CA GLU A 52 -7.22 25.38 -8.63
C GLU A 52 -7.59 24.50 -9.81
N TYR A 53 -8.83 24.66 -10.28
CA TYR A 53 -9.40 23.99 -11.43
C TYR A 53 -9.82 25.06 -12.43
N ASN A 54 -9.09 25.14 -13.54
CA ASN A 54 -9.34 26.09 -14.63
C ASN A 54 -9.71 25.40 -15.96
N LYS A 55 -9.70 24.06 -15.98
CA LYS A 55 -10.02 23.25 -17.14
C LYS A 55 -10.87 22.06 -16.72
N GLY A 56 -11.91 21.81 -17.51
CA GLY A 56 -12.70 20.60 -17.42
C GLY A 56 -11.97 19.36 -17.93
N LYS A 57 -12.59 18.18 -17.79
CA LYS A 57 -12.06 16.91 -18.29
C LYS A 57 -12.96 16.38 -19.41
N ASN A 58 -12.36 15.68 -20.38
CA ASN A 58 -13.03 15.08 -21.53
C ASN A 58 -13.84 16.07 -22.39
N ILE A 59 -13.35 17.29 -22.55
CA ILE A 59 -13.98 18.33 -23.38
C ILE A 59 -14.28 17.77 -24.79
N GLY A 60 -15.52 17.91 -25.24
CA GLY A 60 -16.00 17.41 -26.54
C GLY A 60 -16.44 15.94 -26.54
N ARG A 61 -16.60 15.30 -25.38
CA ARG A 61 -17.17 13.95 -25.23
C ARG A 61 -18.44 13.99 -24.37
N ALA A 62 -19.28 12.96 -24.47
CA ALA A 62 -20.53 12.88 -23.69
C ALA A 62 -20.34 12.92 -22.15
N ASN A 63 -19.13 12.61 -21.67
CA ASN A 63 -18.75 12.67 -20.26
C ASN A 63 -17.84 13.87 -19.94
N GLU A 64 -18.04 14.98 -20.66
CA GLU A 64 -17.41 16.27 -20.37
C GLU A 64 -17.81 16.76 -18.97
N THR A 65 -16.87 17.41 -18.30
CA THR A 65 -17.07 18.00 -16.96
C THR A 65 -16.58 19.43 -16.96
N SER A 66 -17.32 20.34 -16.33
CA SER A 66 -16.82 21.69 -16.04
C SER A 66 -15.72 21.65 -14.97
N PRO A 67 -14.84 22.67 -14.88
CA PRO A 67 -13.92 22.84 -13.76
C PRO A 67 -14.55 22.64 -12.37
N LEU A 68 -15.75 23.18 -12.15
CA LEU A 68 -16.48 23.01 -10.89
C LEU A 68 -16.93 21.56 -10.67
N GLN A 69 -17.53 20.93 -11.68
CA GLN A 69 -17.94 19.52 -11.61
C GLN A 69 -16.75 18.60 -11.34
N GLN A 70 -15.62 18.83 -12.03
CA GLN A 70 -14.39 18.07 -11.81
C GLN A 70 -13.85 18.24 -10.39
N ALA A 71 -13.90 19.45 -9.83
CA ALA A 71 -13.48 19.72 -8.45
C ALA A 71 -14.37 18.98 -7.42
N ILE A 72 -15.68 18.97 -7.63
CA ILE A 72 -16.64 18.25 -6.76
C ILE A 72 -16.40 16.74 -6.84
N LEU A 73 -16.30 16.16 -8.03
CA LEU A 73 -16.04 14.72 -8.22
C LEU A 73 -14.71 14.28 -7.59
N GLU A 74 -13.66 15.11 -7.68
CA GLU A 74 -12.40 14.83 -7.01
C GLU A 74 -12.50 14.96 -5.48
N ALA A 75 -13.29 15.92 -4.97
CA ALA A 75 -13.54 16.06 -3.54
C ALA A 75 -14.28 14.84 -2.97
N GLU A 76 -15.35 14.38 -3.63
CA GLU A 76 -16.08 13.17 -3.26
C GLU A 76 -15.19 11.92 -3.27
N SER A 77 -14.36 11.77 -4.31
CA SER A 77 -13.39 10.68 -4.41
C SER A 77 -12.37 10.71 -3.27
N LYS A 78 -11.90 11.90 -2.87
CA LYS A 78 -11.01 12.07 -1.70
C LYS A 78 -11.71 11.73 -0.39
N VAL A 79 -12.97 12.12 -0.21
CA VAL A 79 -13.80 11.75 0.95
C VAL A 79 -13.90 10.23 1.06
N LYS A 80 -14.28 9.55 -0.03
CA LYS A 80 -14.37 8.09 -0.07
C LYS A 80 -13.05 7.42 0.29
N LEU A 81 -11.93 7.89 -0.28
CA LEU A 81 -10.59 7.37 0.03
C LEU A 81 -10.21 7.58 1.51
N LYS A 82 -10.72 8.63 2.15
CA LYS A 82 -10.48 8.90 3.58
C LYS A 82 -11.31 7.97 4.45
N LEU A 83 -12.59 7.76 4.12
CA LEU A 83 -13.44 6.78 4.78
C LEU A 83 -12.82 5.37 4.70
N ASP A 84 -12.35 4.94 3.51
CA ASP A 84 -11.62 3.68 3.32
C ASP A 84 -10.37 3.57 4.22
N LYS A 85 -9.76 4.71 4.56
CA LYS A 85 -8.62 4.81 5.49
C LYS A 85 -9.02 4.89 6.96
N GLY A 86 -10.28 4.64 7.30
CA GLY A 86 -10.79 4.63 8.67
C GLY A 86 -10.97 6.03 9.26
N TYR A 87 -11.27 7.02 8.40
CA TYR A 87 -11.85 8.27 8.87
C TYR A 87 -13.35 8.09 9.05
N VAL A 88 -13.92 8.85 9.98
CA VAL A 88 -15.34 8.81 10.35
C VAL A 88 -15.94 10.21 10.34
N ASP A 89 -17.26 10.31 10.19
CA ASP A 89 -17.98 11.59 10.16
C ASP A 89 -18.04 12.28 11.52
N GLU A 90 -18.14 11.50 12.59
CA GLU A 90 -18.22 11.99 13.97
C GLU A 90 -16.86 11.92 14.65
N ILE A 91 -16.64 12.78 15.65
CA ILE A 91 -15.39 12.79 16.41
C ILE A 91 -15.31 11.50 17.24
N PRO A 92 -14.38 10.57 16.95
CA PRO A 92 -14.25 9.36 17.73
C PRO A 92 -13.77 9.68 19.15
N LYS A 93 -14.12 8.82 20.11
CA LYS A 93 -13.57 8.92 21.46
C LYS A 93 -12.04 8.81 21.41
N ALA A 94 -11.35 9.63 22.19
CA ALA A 94 -9.90 9.56 22.30
C ALA A 94 -9.48 8.15 22.75
N GLY A 95 -8.47 7.58 22.10
CA GLY A 95 -8.01 6.21 22.36
C GLY A 95 -8.76 5.09 21.62
N SER A 96 -9.83 5.37 20.86
CA SER A 96 -10.47 4.36 20.01
C SER A 96 -9.53 3.87 18.90
N VAL A 97 -9.54 2.56 18.63
CA VAL A 97 -8.81 1.97 17.49
C VAL A 97 -9.53 2.32 16.19
N ALA A 98 -8.78 2.82 15.21
CA ALA A 98 -9.35 3.15 13.91
C ALA A 98 -9.71 1.87 13.13
N THR A 99 -11.00 1.67 12.90
CA THR A 99 -11.51 0.61 12.02
C THR A 99 -11.73 1.14 10.60
N ASN A 100 -11.80 0.24 9.63
CA ASN A 100 -12.28 0.55 8.29
C ASN A 100 -13.81 0.74 8.29
N THR A 101 -14.38 1.05 7.13
CA THR A 101 -15.83 1.24 6.93
C THR A 101 -16.66 -0.02 7.23
N LEU A 102 -16.04 -1.21 7.20
CA LEU A 102 -16.69 -2.46 7.56
C LEU A 102 -16.72 -2.70 9.08
N GLY A 103 -16.00 -1.91 9.88
CA GLY A 103 -15.84 -2.10 11.32
C GLY A 103 -14.67 -3.01 11.70
N PHE A 104 -13.83 -3.40 10.73
CA PHE A 104 -12.64 -4.21 10.99
C PHE A 104 -11.38 -3.37 11.18
N ILE A 105 -10.39 -3.95 11.87
CA ILE A 105 -9.09 -3.31 12.10
C ILE A 105 -8.31 -3.05 10.80
N GLN A 106 -7.34 -2.14 10.87
CA GLN A 106 -6.39 -1.94 9.77
C GLN A 106 -5.16 -2.83 9.95
N PRO A 107 -4.57 -3.37 8.88
CA PRO A 107 -3.38 -4.19 9.00
C PRO A 107 -2.16 -3.42 9.53
N MET A 108 -1.31 -4.11 10.28
CA MET A 108 0.03 -3.65 10.66
C MET A 108 0.96 -3.59 9.43
N THR A 109 1.78 -2.54 9.31
CA THR A 109 2.69 -2.36 8.16
C THR A 109 4.16 -2.40 8.54
N ALA A 110 5.02 -2.82 7.61
CA ALA A 110 6.44 -3.03 7.89
C ALA A 110 7.31 -1.79 7.66
N HIS A 111 8.38 -1.67 8.45
CA HIS A 111 9.51 -0.77 8.16
C HIS A 111 10.52 -1.44 7.22
N PRO A 112 11.21 -0.71 6.32
CA PRO A 112 12.41 -1.23 5.66
C PRO A 112 13.46 -1.61 6.71
N ALA A 113 14.07 -2.78 6.57
CA ALA A 113 15.04 -3.30 7.53
C ALA A 113 16.21 -2.32 7.74
N GLU A 114 16.72 -1.70 6.67
CA GLU A 114 17.84 -0.74 6.77
C GLU A 114 17.52 0.50 7.62
N LYS A 115 16.24 0.78 7.91
CA LYS A 115 15.81 1.96 8.68
C LYS A 115 15.65 1.70 10.17
N VAL A 116 15.78 0.46 10.63
CA VAL A 116 15.61 0.09 12.04
C VAL A 116 16.93 -0.42 12.57
N LYS A 117 17.55 0.33 13.47
CA LYS A 117 18.89 0.02 14.01
C LYS A 117 18.86 -1.00 15.15
N ASN A 118 17.79 -1.01 15.94
CA ASN A 118 17.69 -1.83 17.14
C ASN A 118 16.74 -3.00 16.86
N VAL A 119 17.31 -4.10 16.43
CA VAL A 119 16.60 -5.35 16.16
C VAL A 119 17.11 -6.39 17.15
N THR A 120 16.19 -7.04 17.86
CA THR A 120 16.53 -8.06 18.87
C THR A 120 16.43 -9.44 18.25
N PHE A 121 17.49 -10.23 18.37
CA PHE A 121 17.49 -11.65 18.01
C PHE A 121 16.98 -12.51 19.18
N PRO A 122 16.35 -13.66 18.91
CA PRO A 122 16.10 -14.24 17.59
C PRO A 122 14.97 -13.54 16.82
N LEU A 123 15.00 -13.65 15.49
CA LEU A 123 13.99 -13.14 14.58
C LEU A 123 13.23 -14.25 13.88
N GLY A 124 11.94 -14.05 13.66
CA GLY A 124 11.16 -14.85 12.73
C GLY A 124 11.36 -14.35 11.30
N VAL A 125 11.80 -15.22 10.41
CA VAL A 125 12.02 -14.93 8.99
C VAL A 125 10.98 -15.67 8.16
N GLN A 126 10.23 -14.93 7.35
CA GLN A 126 9.23 -15.44 6.41
C GLN A 126 9.57 -14.97 4.98
N PRO A 127 9.21 -15.72 3.92
CA PRO A 127 9.31 -15.20 2.57
C PRO A 127 8.36 -14.02 2.39
N LYS A 128 8.81 -12.98 1.68
CA LYS A 128 7.97 -11.86 1.30
C LYS A 128 7.25 -12.21 0.00
N LEU A 129 5.95 -12.43 0.09
CA LEU A 129 5.10 -12.75 -1.06
C LEU A 129 4.77 -11.46 -1.84
N ASP A 130 4.87 -11.51 -3.17
CA ASP A 130 4.42 -10.43 -4.08
C ASP A 130 2.95 -10.65 -4.48
N GLY A 131 2.09 -10.72 -3.47
CA GLY A 131 0.66 -11.00 -3.62
C GLY A 131 -0.22 -9.80 -3.31
N HIS A 132 -1.47 -10.09 -2.99
CA HIS A 132 -2.43 -9.09 -2.57
C HIS A 132 -2.87 -9.31 -1.13
N ARG A 133 -2.48 -8.39 -0.24
CA ARG A 133 -2.83 -8.46 1.18
C ARG A 133 -4.32 -8.62 1.42
N CYS A 134 -4.66 -9.58 2.26
CA CYS A 134 -6.00 -9.94 2.62
C CYS A 134 -6.09 -10.19 4.12
N LEU A 135 -7.14 -9.64 4.72
CA LEU A 135 -7.54 -9.91 6.09
C LEU A 135 -8.89 -10.61 6.05
N ALA A 136 -9.15 -11.53 6.97
CA ALA A 136 -10.45 -12.18 7.12
C ALA A 136 -10.90 -12.07 8.58
N GLY A 137 -12.16 -11.70 8.79
CA GLY A 137 -12.77 -11.65 10.11
C GLY A 137 -14.28 -11.88 10.01
N VAL A 138 -14.97 -11.93 11.14
CA VAL A 138 -16.41 -12.18 11.17
C VAL A 138 -17.17 -10.91 11.52
N LYS A 139 -18.25 -10.65 10.78
CA LYS A 139 -19.22 -9.60 11.06
C LYS A 139 -20.63 -10.15 10.91
N ASP A 140 -21.45 -9.96 11.95
CA ASP A 140 -22.84 -10.42 11.98
C ASP A 140 -22.98 -11.93 11.66
N GLY A 141 -22.03 -12.74 12.14
CA GLY A 141 -21.97 -14.20 11.91
C GLY A 141 -21.42 -14.62 10.54
N ILE A 142 -21.09 -13.67 9.67
CA ILE A 142 -20.61 -13.93 8.31
C ILE A 142 -19.12 -13.60 8.21
N VAL A 143 -18.35 -14.50 7.63
CA VAL A 143 -16.94 -14.28 7.31
C VAL A 143 -16.81 -13.27 6.17
N VAL A 144 -15.99 -12.25 6.39
CA VAL A 144 -15.70 -11.21 5.42
C VAL A 144 -14.19 -11.13 5.21
N MET A 145 -13.78 -11.32 3.96
CA MET A 145 -12.42 -11.03 3.50
C MET A 145 -12.34 -9.59 3.01
N TYR A 146 -11.27 -8.89 3.35
CA TYR A 146 -11.07 -7.50 2.94
C TYR A 146 -9.59 -7.15 2.73
N SER A 147 -9.38 -6.22 1.80
CA SER A 147 -8.06 -5.69 1.48
C SER A 147 -7.53 -4.76 2.58
N ARG A 148 -6.26 -4.38 2.46
CA ARG A 148 -5.63 -3.34 3.30
C ARG A 148 -6.43 -2.02 3.42
N GLN A 149 -7.22 -1.67 2.41
CA GLN A 149 -8.04 -0.44 2.39
C GLN A 149 -9.49 -0.68 2.83
N GLY A 150 -9.80 -1.86 3.39
CA GLY A 150 -11.16 -2.19 3.82
C GLY A 150 -12.13 -2.53 2.69
N LYS A 151 -11.65 -2.73 1.45
CA LYS A 151 -12.51 -3.20 0.36
C LYS A 151 -12.74 -4.69 0.47
N VAL A 152 -13.99 -5.10 0.41
CA VAL A 152 -14.39 -6.51 0.41
C VAL A 152 -13.71 -7.26 -0.74
N ILE A 153 -13.25 -8.47 -0.46
CA ILE A 153 -12.69 -9.42 -1.42
C ILE A 153 -13.63 -10.63 -1.45
N ASN A 154 -14.05 -11.03 -2.64
CA ASN A 154 -14.94 -12.17 -2.83
C ASN A 154 -14.18 -13.32 -3.50
N LEU A 155 -13.76 -14.32 -2.70
CA LEU A 155 -13.13 -15.55 -3.15
C LEU A 155 -13.85 -16.74 -2.47
N PRO A 156 -14.91 -17.29 -3.10
CA PRO A 156 -15.80 -18.27 -2.46
C PRO A 156 -15.08 -19.50 -1.92
N HIS A 157 -14.07 -20.00 -2.63
CA HIS A 157 -13.32 -21.20 -2.23
C HIS A 157 -12.62 -21.01 -0.88
N ILE A 158 -12.08 -19.81 -0.59
CA ILE A 158 -11.47 -19.49 0.70
C ILE A 158 -12.54 -19.09 1.73
N LEU A 159 -13.53 -18.30 1.34
CA LEU A 159 -14.61 -17.85 2.23
C LEU A 159 -15.38 -19.02 2.83
N ASN A 160 -15.72 -20.02 2.01
CA ASN A 160 -16.48 -21.19 2.46
C ASN A 160 -15.70 -22.02 3.49
N GLU A 161 -14.39 -22.17 3.30
CA GLU A 161 -13.53 -22.87 4.27
C GLU A 161 -13.46 -22.13 5.61
N LEU A 162 -13.22 -20.82 5.58
CA LEU A 162 -13.16 -20.00 6.78
C LEU A 162 -14.54 -19.92 7.48
N GLN A 163 -15.63 -19.86 6.72
CA GLN A 163 -16.99 -19.89 7.26
C GLN A 163 -17.27 -21.23 7.94
N ALA A 164 -16.87 -22.36 7.32
CA ALA A 164 -17.06 -23.67 7.94
C ALA A 164 -16.28 -23.84 9.25
N LEU A 165 -15.07 -23.25 9.36
CA LEU A 165 -14.32 -23.22 10.63
C LEU A 165 -15.02 -22.36 11.69
N TYR A 166 -15.62 -21.24 11.29
CA TYR A 166 -16.39 -20.39 12.19
C TYR A 166 -17.67 -21.07 12.67
N ASP A 167 -18.45 -21.65 11.76
CA ASP A 167 -19.72 -22.32 12.06
C ASP A 167 -19.54 -23.53 12.99
N LYS A 168 -18.40 -24.22 12.90
CA LYS A 168 -18.01 -25.30 13.81
C LYS A 168 -17.51 -24.82 15.17
N GLY A 169 -17.29 -23.51 15.35
CA GLY A 169 -16.75 -22.93 16.58
C GLY A 169 -15.23 -23.11 16.75
N GLU A 170 -14.53 -23.59 15.71
CA GLU A 170 -13.08 -23.84 15.75
C GLU A 170 -12.28 -22.55 15.56
N TRP A 171 -12.85 -21.57 14.87
CA TRP A 171 -12.30 -20.23 14.76
C TRP A 171 -13.21 -19.22 15.47
N SER A 172 -12.63 -18.40 16.35
CA SER A 172 -13.35 -17.35 17.09
C SER A 172 -13.87 -16.19 16.23
N GLY A 173 -13.45 -16.08 14.97
CA GLY A 173 -13.74 -14.93 14.11
C GLY A 173 -12.80 -13.74 14.30
N ARG A 174 -11.78 -13.86 15.17
CA ARG A 174 -10.68 -12.88 15.29
C ARG A 174 -10.00 -12.67 13.94
N VAL A 175 -9.66 -11.43 13.62
CA VAL A 175 -9.13 -11.08 12.31
C VAL A 175 -7.79 -11.78 12.07
N ILE A 176 -7.73 -12.61 11.04
CA ILE A 176 -6.48 -13.18 10.52
C ILE A 176 -5.95 -12.32 9.37
N ASP A 177 -4.63 -12.22 9.24
CA ASP A 177 -3.93 -11.33 8.32
C ASP A 177 -2.92 -12.12 7.50
N GLY A 178 -2.94 -11.92 6.18
CA GLY A 178 -2.20 -12.73 5.24
C GLY A 178 -2.09 -12.13 3.85
N GLU A 179 -1.63 -12.93 2.90
CA GLU A 179 -1.50 -12.56 1.49
C GLU A 179 -2.26 -13.55 0.61
N LEU A 180 -3.05 -13.06 -0.34
CA LEU A 180 -3.51 -13.86 -1.47
C LEU A 180 -2.38 -13.95 -2.48
N TYR A 181 -1.92 -15.16 -2.73
CA TYR A 181 -0.72 -15.40 -3.54
C TYR A 181 -0.88 -16.66 -4.38
N LEU A 182 -0.22 -16.65 -5.53
CA LEU A 182 -0.09 -17.79 -6.42
C LEU A 182 1.35 -17.79 -6.92
N HIS A 183 2.09 -18.83 -6.58
CA HIS A 183 3.53 -18.87 -6.85
C HIS A 183 3.81 -18.89 -8.36
N GLY A 184 4.80 -18.10 -8.79
CA GLY A 184 5.14 -17.93 -10.21
C GLY A 184 4.26 -16.92 -10.97
N GLU A 185 3.14 -16.48 -10.42
CA GLU A 185 2.29 -15.45 -11.04
C GLU A 185 2.72 -14.02 -10.67
N VAL A 186 2.53 -13.10 -11.62
CA VAL A 186 2.80 -11.68 -11.40
C VAL A 186 1.67 -11.00 -10.64
N LEU A 187 1.99 -9.99 -9.82
CA LEU A 187 1.02 -9.24 -9.02
C LEU A 187 -0.18 -8.69 -9.83
N GLN A 188 0.05 -8.32 -11.10
CA GLN A 188 -1.01 -7.83 -11.99
C GLN A 188 -2.04 -8.92 -12.31
N SER A 189 -1.58 -10.16 -12.56
CA SER A 189 -2.43 -11.33 -12.79
C SER A 189 -3.24 -11.65 -11.53
N ILE A 190 -2.57 -11.74 -10.38
CA ILE A 190 -3.22 -11.98 -9.06
C ILE A 190 -4.29 -10.91 -8.80
N SER A 191 -3.96 -9.63 -9.02
CA SER A 191 -4.92 -8.52 -8.87
C SER A 191 -6.13 -8.63 -9.80
N SER A 192 -5.95 -9.20 -10.99
CA SER A 192 -7.03 -9.43 -11.96
C SER A 192 -7.97 -10.53 -11.47
N LEU A 193 -7.42 -11.65 -10.99
CA LEU A 193 -8.15 -12.81 -10.46
C LEU A 193 -8.97 -12.48 -9.21
N ILE A 194 -8.48 -11.55 -8.39
CA ILE A 194 -9.19 -11.07 -7.19
C ILE A 194 -10.35 -10.13 -7.54
N LYS A 195 -10.16 -9.25 -8.53
CA LYS A 195 -11.16 -8.26 -8.91
C LYS A 195 -12.33 -8.86 -9.69
N LYS A 196 -12.04 -9.89 -10.50
CA LYS A 196 -13.04 -10.58 -11.30
C LYS A 196 -12.79 -12.08 -11.19
N LEU A 197 -13.74 -12.78 -10.59
CA LEU A 197 -13.71 -14.24 -10.48
C LEU A 197 -13.63 -14.87 -11.87
N LYS A 198 -12.68 -15.78 -12.02
CA LYS A 198 -12.50 -16.67 -13.15
C LYS A 198 -12.22 -18.08 -12.62
N PRO A 199 -12.27 -19.14 -13.45
CA PRO A 199 -11.88 -20.47 -13.02
C PRO A 199 -10.47 -20.52 -12.38
N GLU A 200 -9.53 -19.73 -12.91
CA GLU A 200 -8.16 -19.66 -12.38
C GLU A 200 -8.06 -18.97 -11.02
N SER A 201 -9.11 -18.26 -10.58
CA SER A 201 -9.15 -17.63 -9.25
C SER A 201 -9.16 -18.67 -8.13
N GLU A 202 -9.61 -19.91 -8.39
CA GLU A 202 -9.59 -21.01 -7.41
C GLU A 202 -8.16 -21.44 -7.05
N ASN A 203 -7.19 -21.18 -7.92
CA ASN A 203 -5.78 -21.46 -7.65
C ASN A 203 -5.13 -20.45 -6.69
N LEU A 204 -5.80 -19.32 -6.39
CA LEU A 204 -5.29 -18.38 -5.40
C LEU A 204 -5.33 -19.00 -4.01
N HIS A 205 -4.20 -18.96 -3.33
CA HIS A 205 -4.05 -19.47 -1.98
C HIS A 205 -3.91 -18.34 -0.98
N TYR A 206 -4.54 -18.47 0.19
CA TYR A 206 -4.46 -17.49 1.26
C TYR A 206 -3.38 -17.89 2.28
N HIS A 207 -2.23 -17.20 2.22
CA HIS A 207 -1.11 -17.43 3.13
C HIS A 207 -1.23 -16.51 4.35
N VAL A 208 -1.72 -17.05 5.46
CA VAL A 208 -1.93 -16.35 6.73
C VAL A 208 -0.63 -16.25 7.50
N TYR A 209 -0.25 -15.06 7.95
CA TYR A 209 1.02 -14.84 8.65
C TYR A 209 0.89 -14.12 9.99
N ASP A 210 -0.30 -13.63 10.37
CA ASP A 210 -0.55 -13.00 11.66
C ASP A 210 -2.04 -13.06 12.03
N ILE A 211 -2.36 -12.78 13.29
CA ILE A 211 -3.72 -12.69 13.81
C ILE A 211 -3.84 -11.48 14.74
N ASP A 212 -4.99 -10.82 14.77
CA ASP A 212 -5.27 -9.75 15.72
C ASP A 212 -5.54 -10.34 17.11
N MET A 213 -4.53 -10.21 17.94
CA MET A 213 -4.53 -10.62 19.33
C MET A 213 -3.58 -9.71 20.09
N ASP A 214 -3.98 -9.31 21.29
CA ASP A 214 -3.18 -8.51 22.20
C ASP A 214 -2.15 -9.39 22.93
N SER A 215 -1.20 -9.93 22.16
CA SER A 215 -0.14 -10.81 22.63
C SER A 215 1.10 -10.67 21.76
N CYS A 216 2.22 -11.23 22.20
CA CYS A 216 3.47 -11.19 21.43
C CYS A 216 3.35 -12.05 20.16
N TYR A 217 4.16 -11.78 19.14
CA TYR A 217 4.08 -12.50 17.86
C TYR A 217 4.24 -14.01 18.01
N ARG A 218 5.04 -14.47 18.99
CA ARG A 218 5.19 -15.90 19.30
C ARG A 218 3.84 -16.56 19.61
N ASP A 219 3.05 -15.96 20.50
CA ASP A 219 1.76 -16.50 20.92
C ASP A 219 0.73 -16.42 19.78
N ARG A 220 0.76 -15.33 19.00
CA ARG A 220 -0.10 -15.16 17.82
C ARG A 220 0.19 -16.21 16.76
N TYR A 221 1.47 -16.47 16.48
CA TYR A 221 1.89 -17.49 15.53
C TYR A 221 1.51 -18.89 16.02
N GLN A 222 1.67 -19.17 17.33
CA GLN A 222 1.23 -20.45 17.91
C GLN A 222 -0.29 -20.63 17.78
N ALA A 223 -1.08 -19.60 18.04
CA ALA A 223 -2.53 -19.64 17.87
C ALA A 223 -2.94 -19.93 16.41
N LEU A 224 -2.23 -19.34 15.44
CA LEU A 224 -2.43 -19.65 14.02
C LEU A 224 -2.11 -21.12 13.70
N LYS A 225 -0.98 -21.64 14.20
CA LYS A 225 -0.60 -23.05 13.98
C LYS A 225 -1.58 -24.02 14.62
N SER A 226 -2.13 -23.69 15.79
CA SER A 226 -3.20 -24.45 16.41
C SER A 226 -4.47 -24.45 15.56
N LEU A 227 -4.90 -23.28 15.06
CA LEU A 227 -6.04 -23.18 14.15
C LEU A 227 -5.81 -23.99 12.86
N GLU A 228 -4.61 -23.93 12.30
CA GLU A 228 -4.23 -24.70 11.12
C GLU A 228 -4.33 -26.21 11.35
N THR A 229 -3.87 -26.69 12.50
CA THR A 229 -3.93 -28.11 12.87
C THR A 229 -5.38 -28.58 13.02
N VAL A 230 -6.24 -27.75 13.61
CA VAL A 230 -7.68 -28.05 13.74
C VAL A 230 -8.35 -28.11 12.36
N ALA A 231 -7.99 -27.19 11.47
CA ALA A 231 -8.52 -27.16 10.11
C ALA A 231 -8.09 -28.38 9.28
N ASP A 232 -6.83 -28.81 9.42
CA ASP A 232 -6.32 -30.05 8.84
C ASP A 232 -7.12 -31.26 9.36
N ASN A 233 -7.34 -31.37 10.68
CA ASN A 233 -8.13 -32.44 11.29
C ASN A 233 -9.60 -32.43 10.84
N CYS A 234 -10.14 -31.26 10.52
CA CYS A 234 -11.48 -31.11 9.98
C CYS A 234 -11.58 -31.34 8.46
N ALA A 235 -10.46 -31.50 7.76
CA ALA A 235 -10.36 -31.48 6.30
C ALA A 235 -10.93 -30.19 5.66
N ILE A 236 -10.73 -29.04 6.32
CA ILE A 236 -11.19 -27.70 5.87
C ILE A 236 -9.98 -26.79 5.66
N LYS A 237 -9.07 -27.21 4.77
CA LYS A 237 -7.82 -26.47 4.50
C LYS A 237 -7.24 -26.84 3.14
N SER A 238 -7.95 -26.49 2.08
CA SER A 238 -7.43 -26.68 0.72
C SER A 238 -6.90 -25.38 0.12
N HIS A 239 -7.38 -24.21 0.58
CA HIS A 239 -7.10 -22.93 -0.09
C HIS A 239 -6.48 -21.86 0.82
N TRP A 240 -6.15 -22.20 2.06
CA TRP A 240 -5.41 -21.33 2.97
C TRP A 240 -4.39 -22.12 3.82
N SER A 241 -3.33 -21.47 4.27
CA SER A 241 -2.34 -22.08 5.17
C SER A 241 -1.58 -21.02 5.97
N VAL A 242 -0.94 -21.45 7.06
CA VAL A 242 -0.08 -20.55 7.83
C VAL A 242 1.29 -20.49 7.17
N LEU A 243 1.74 -19.28 6.88
CA LEU A 243 3.05 -19.03 6.29
C LEU A 243 4.16 -19.42 7.28
N GLY A 244 5.00 -20.37 6.86
CA GLY A 244 6.10 -20.88 7.68
C GLY A 244 7.06 -19.77 8.12
N THR A 245 7.32 -19.73 9.43
CA THR A 245 8.34 -18.85 10.03
C THR A 245 9.56 -19.67 10.42
N THR A 246 10.73 -19.29 9.92
CA THR A 246 12.02 -19.86 10.33
C THR A 246 12.66 -18.94 11.36
N VAL A 247 13.15 -19.49 12.47
CA VAL A 247 13.87 -18.73 13.50
C VAL A 247 15.31 -18.49 13.01
N ALA A 248 15.78 -17.26 13.12
CA ALA A 248 17.18 -16.89 12.88
C ALA A 248 17.74 -16.19 14.14
N ASP A 249 18.83 -16.72 14.67
CA ASP A 249 19.53 -16.23 15.87
C ASP A 249 20.60 -15.18 15.54
N THR A 250 21.05 -15.12 14.28
CA THR A 250 22.10 -14.19 13.84
C THR A 250 21.77 -13.51 12.51
N GLN A 251 22.47 -12.43 12.20
CA GLN A 251 22.32 -11.70 10.95
C GLN A 251 22.72 -12.55 9.73
N GLU A 252 23.75 -13.39 9.87
CA GLU A 252 24.21 -14.29 8.82
C GLU A 252 23.13 -15.32 8.44
N GLN A 253 22.39 -15.84 9.44
CA GLN A 253 21.26 -16.73 9.18
C GLN A 253 20.11 -16.01 8.46
N VAL A 254 19.83 -14.75 8.85
CA VAL A 254 18.85 -13.90 8.14
C VAL A 254 19.25 -13.69 6.69
N ASP A 255 20.54 -13.44 6.44
CA ASP A 255 21.08 -13.20 5.11
C ASP A 255 21.04 -14.46 4.23
N ALA A 256 21.37 -15.62 4.80
CA ALA A 256 21.26 -16.91 4.13
C ALA A 256 19.81 -17.25 3.76
N LEU A 257 18.86 -17.05 4.70
CA LEU A 257 17.43 -17.24 4.44
C LEU A 257 16.90 -16.25 3.39
N HIS A 258 17.40 -15.02 3.40
CA HIS A 258 17.05 -14.03 2.38
C HIS A 258 17.50 -14.46 0.98
N ALA A 259 18.76 -14.87 0.85
CA ALA A 259 19.30 -15.37 -0.42
C ALA A 259 18.50 -16.60 -0.90
N LYS A 260 18.12 -17.50 0.01
CA LYS A 260 17.26 -18.64 -0.29
C LYS A 260 15.90 -18.19 -0.84
N HIS A 261 15.20 -17.29 -0.15
CA HIS A 261 13.89 -16.82 -0.63
C HIS A 261 13.96 -16.15 -2.01
N LEU A 262 15.02 -15.39 -2.28
CA LEU A 262 15.24 -14.80 -3.60
C LEU A 262 15.47 -15.88 -4.68
N SER A 263 16.26 -16.91 -4.36
CA SER A 263 16.49 -18.04 -5.29
C SER A 263 15.22 -18.86 -5.57
N GLU A 264 14.28 -18.87 -4.62
CA GLU A 264 12.96 -19.50 -4.76
C GLU A 264 11.94 -18.59 -5.47
N GLY A 265 12.32 -17.39 -5.91
CA GLY A 265 11.44 -16.48 -6.66
C GLY A 265 10.50 -15.63 -5.80
N TYR A 266 10.71 -15.55 -4.49
CA TYR A 266 9.98 -14.62 -3.63
C TYR A 266 10.52 -13.20 -3.76
N GLU A 267 9.72 -12.22 -3.33
CA GLU A 267 10.05 -10.79 -3.43
C GLU A 267 11.20 -10.38 -2.48
N GLY A 268 11.48 -11.19 -1.46
CA GLY A 268 12.45 -10.93 -0.41
C GLY A 268 12.08 -11.64 0.89
N SER A 269 12.38 -11.02 2.03
CA SER A 269 12.06 -11.58 3.35
C SER A 269 11.32 -10.58 4.24
N MET A 270 10.41 -11.10 5.06
CA MET A 270 9.80 -10.40 6.19
C MET A 270 10.51 -10.85 7.47
N LEU A 271 10.92 -9.90 8.31
CA LEU A 271 11.56 -10.18 9.60
C LEU A 271 10.62 -9.74 10.72
N ARG A 272 10.47 -10.58 11.74
CA ARG A 272 9.53 -10.38 12.85
C ARG A 272 10.24 -10.50 14.18
N GLN A 273 10.03 -9.51 15.04
CA GLN A 273 10.47 -9.58 16.44
C GLN A 273 9.40 -10.32 17.24
N PHE A 274 9.78 -11.41 17.92
CA PHE A 274 8.83 -12.31 18.59
C PHE A 274 8.05 -11.66 19.72
N ASP A 275 8.67 -10.72 20.44
CA ASP A 275 8.10 -10.14 21.66
C ASP A 275 7.21 -8.91 21.39
N MET A 276 7.03 -8.54 20.11
CA MET A 276 6.27 -7.35 19.73
C MET A 276 4.77 -7.64 19.54
N PRO A 277 3.88 -6.72 19.97
CA PRO A 277 2.43 -6.87 19.81
C PRO A 277 1.99 -6.63 18.35
N TYR A 278 0.72 -6.90 18.06
CA TYR A 278 0.12 -6.54 16.78
C TYR A 278 -0.28 -5.05 16.78
N GLU A 279 0.46 -4.21 16.06
CA GLU A 279 0.19 -2.76 16.01
C GLU A 279 -0.73 -2.41 14.83
N SER A 280 -2.04 -2.58 15.02
CA SER A 280 -3.06 -2.30 14.00
C SER A 280 -2.97 -0.87 13.44
N GLY A 281 -3.02 -0.75 12.11
CA GLY A 281 -3.01 0.54 11.40
C GLY A 281 -1.70 1.33 11.52
N MET A 282 -0.68 0.78 12.19
CA MET A 282 0.60 1.42 12.40
C MET A 282 1.68 0.83 11.51
N ARG A 283 2.80 1.56 11.41
CA ARG A 283 4.04 0.99 10.88
C ARG A 283 4.87 0.53 12.06
N SER A 284 4.97 -0.79 12.21
CA SER A 284 5.57 -1.42 13.38
C SER A 284 7.06 -1.60 13.24
N LYS A 285 7.80 -1.33 14.32
CA LYS A 285 9.23 -1.70 14.42
C LYS A 285 9.44 -3.20 14.63
N GLY A 286 8.39 -3.93 15.04
CA GLY A 286 8.39 -5.38 15.19
C GLY A 286 8.23 -6.14 13.88
N LEU A 287 7.85 -5.46 12.79
CA LEU A 287 7.71 -6.04 11.46
C LEU A 287 8.59 -5.29 10.46
N LEU A 288 9.58 -5.99 9.92
CA LEU A 288 10.55 -5.44 8.97
C LEU A 288 10.43 -6.13 7.62
N LYS A 289 10.76 -5.40 6.55
CA LYS A 289 10.89 -5.95 5.20
C LYS A 289 12.32 -5.78 4.73
N LYS A 290 12.94 -6.88 4.31
CA LYS A 290 14.23 -6.92 3.63
C LYS A 290 13.98 -7.26 2.17
N LYS A 291 14.41 -6.38 1.26
CA LYS A 291 14.22 -6.52 -0.17
C LYS A 291 15.41 -5.92 -0.91
N ASP A 292 15.90 -6.65 -1.89
CA ASP A 292 16.95 -6.18 -2.77
C ASP A 292 16.35 -5.35 -3.92
N PHE A 293 17.04 -4.27 -4.25
CA PHE A 293 16.71 -3.42 -5.38
C PHE A 293 17.73 -3.70 -6.48
N SER A 294 17.27 -3.88 -7.70
CA SER A 294 18.13 -3.84 -8.87
C SER A 294 18.20 -2.40 -9.37
N ASP A 295 19.37 -1.97 -9.82
CA ASP A 295 19.55 -0.76 -10.60
C ASP A 295 19.97 -1.10 -12.02
N ASP A 296 19.57 -0.25 -12.96
CA ASP A 296 20.09 -0.26 -14.32
C ASP A 296 20.08 1.19 -14.85
N GLU A 297 20.86 1.43 -15.89
CA GLU A 297 21.00 2.74 -16.51
C GLU A 297 20.12 2.86 -17.75
N PHE A 298 19.32 3.92 -17.80
CA PHE A 298 18.39 4.18 -18.89
C PHE A 298 18.63 5.55 -19.52
N THR A 299 18.57 5.61 -20.85
CA THR A 299 18.78 6.87 -21.57
C THR A 299 17.56 7.77 -21.42
N ILE A 300 17.77 9.03 -21.02
CA ILE A 300 16.73 10.05 -20.97
C ILE A 300 16.44 10.52 -22.40
N ILE A 301 15.20 10.35 -22.85
CA ILE A 301 14.74 10.78 -24.18
C ILE A 301 13.83 12.01 -24.13
N GLY A 302 13.32 12.36 -22.95
CA GLY A 302 12.41 13.49 -22.80
C GLY A 302 12.17 13.86 -21.35
N ILE A 303 11.46 14.97 -21.16
CA ILE A 303 11.00 15.41 -19.85
C ILE A 303 9.61 16.03 -19.96
N SER A 304 8.75 15.69 -19.01
CA SER A 304 7.43 16.27 -18.85
C SER A 304 7.24 16.78 -17.41
N LYS A 305 6.21 17.62 -17.23
CA LYS A 305 5.84 18.14 -15.91
C LYS A 305 4.75 17.28 -15.30
N GLY A 306 5.02 16.73 -14.12
CA GLY A 306 4.06 16.00 -13.31
C GLY A 306 3.09 16.92 -12.57
N LYS A 307 2.27 16.32 -11.71
CA LYS A 307 1.40 17.09 -10.80
C LYS A 307 2.27 17.94 -9.86
N PRO A 308 2.08 19.28 -9.81
CA PRO A 308 2.89 20.15 -8.99
C PRO A 308 2.66 19.87 -7.49
N ASN A 309 3.70 20.11 -6.69
CA ASN A 309 3.59 20.17 -5.25
C ASN A 309 3.05 21.54 -4.83
N ILE A 310 1.73 21.64 -4.79
CA ILE A 310 1.02 22.90 -4.52
C ILE A 310 1.42 23.52 -3.17
N ARG A 311 1.78 22.69 -2.16
CA ARG A 311 2.21 23.19 -0.84
C ARG A 311 3.49 24.01 -0.87
N LEU A 312 4.38 23.73 -1.82
CA LEU A 312 5.65 24.43 -1.96
C LEU A 312 5.66 25.35 -3.19
N GLY A 313 4.60 25.36 -4.00
CA GLY A 313 4.59 26.06 -5.30
C GLY A 313 5.57 25.46 -6.31
N LEU A 314 6.00 24.21 -6.12
CA LEU A 314 7.07 23.58 -6.90
C LEU A 314 6.52 22.61 -7.93
N GLU A 315 7.03 22.68 -9.15
CA GLU A 315 6.75 21.67 -10.19
C GLU A 315 7.56 20.39 -9.96
N VAL A 316 7.11 19.28 -10.56
CA VAL A 316 7.80 17.99 -10.44
C VAL A 316 8.21 17.52 -11.84
N GLY A 317 9.50 17.39 -12.09
CA GLY A 317 10.02 16.83 -13.34
C GLY A 317 9.75 15.33 -13.42
N ILE A 318 9.30 14.87 -14.59
CA ILE A 318 9.14 13.46 -14.94
C ILE A 318 10.00 13.21 -16.18
N TYR A 319 11.03 12.39 -16.05
CA TYR A 319 11.82 11.97 -17.20
C TYR A 319 11.11 10.86 -17.97
N GLU A 320 11.20 10.94 -19.30
CA GLU A 320 10.91 9.84 -20.20
C GLU A 320 12.23 9.14 -20.51
N CYS A 321 12.31 7.86 -20.16
CA CYS A 321 13.48 7.02 -20.32
C CYS A 321 13.22 5.92 -21.36
N GLN A 322 14.29 5.47 -22.00
CA GLN A 322 14.27 4.38 -22.96
C GLN A 322 15.16 3.23 -22.48
N THR A 323 14.66 1.99 -22.57
CA THR A 323 15.46 0.77 -22.36
C THR A 323 16.36 0.48 -23.56
N LYS A 324 17.35 -0.40 -23.40
CA LYS A 324 18.21 -0.87 -24.52
C LYS A 324 17.39 -1.46 -25.68
N ASP A 325 16.27 -2.08 -25.36
CA ASP A 325 15.31 -2.66 -26.33
C ASP A 325 14.35 -1.62 -26.94
N GLY A 326 14.56 -0.34 -26.67
CA GLY A 326 13.80 0.76 -27.27
C GLY A 326 12.46 1.08 -26.61
N LYS A 327 12.08 0.38 -25.53
CA LYS A 327 10.80 0.59 -24.83
C LYS A 327 10.85 1.85 -23.97
N LYS A 328 9.75 2.61 -23.96
CA LYS A 328 9.66 3.91 -23.28
C LYS A 328 8.90 3.79 -21.97
N PHE A 329 9.39 4.47 -20.94
CA PHE A 329 8.72 4.56 -19.66
C PHE A 329 9.01 5.89 -18.96
N THR A 330 8.20 6.22 -17.96
CA THR A 330 8.33 7.49 -17.24
C THR A 330 8.79 7.27 -15.81
N VAL A 331 9.67 8.15 -15.34
CA VAL A 331 10.18 8.11 -13.98
C VAL A 331 10.21 9.51 -13.39
N THR A 332 9.85 9.63 -12.11
CA THR A 332 9.96 10.91 -11.40
C THR A 332 11.43 11.30 -11.26
N ALA A 333 11.76 12.57 -11.53
CA ALA A 333 13.12 13.06 -11.39
C ALA A 333 13.71 12.77 -9.99
N PRO A 334 15.03 12.52 -9.89
CA PRO A 334 15.69 12.25 -8.62
C PRO A 334 15.67 13.46 -7.70
N GLY A 335 15.96 13.21 -6.42
CA GLY A 335 16.16 14.26 -5.43
C GLY A 335 14.91 14.66 -4.63
N ASN A 336 15.07 15.72 -3.85
CA ASN A 336 14.06 16.36 -3.01
C ASN A 336 13.09 17.25 -3.83
N ALA A 337 12.14 17.91 -3.19
CA ALA A 337 11.12 18.69 -3.90
C ALA A 337 11.70 19.85 -4.74
N GLN A 338 12.78 20.47 -4.27
CA GLN A 338 13.45 21.59 -4.96
C GLN A 338 14.24 21.08 -6.17
N GLU A 339 15.03 20.02 -5.98
CA GLU A 339 15.81 19.40 -7.07
C GLU A 339 14.87 18.89 -8.20
N ARG A 340 13.72 18.33 -7.83
CA ARG A 340 12.68 17.93 -8.81
C ARG A 340 12.09 19.11 -9.58
N HIS A 341 11.98 20.27 -8.95
CA HIS A 341 11.53 21.49 -9.62
C HIS A 341 12.59 22.03 -10.57
N GLU A 342 13.85 22.03 -10.16
CA GLU A 342 14.98 22.39 -11.03
C GLU A 342 15.05 21.47 -12.24
N HIS A 343 14.83 20.16 -12.07
CA HIS A 343 14.69 19.24 -13.18
C HIS A 343 13.46 19.57 -14.04
N ALA A 344 12.31 19.92 -13.48
CA ALA A 344 11.15 20.33 -14.28
C ALA A 344 11.42 21.54 -15.20
N GLN A 345 12.27 22.46 -14.75
CA GLN A 345 12.61 23.70 -15.47
C GLN A 345 13.78 23.49 -16.44
N ASN A 346 14.84 22.82 -15.99
CA ASN A 346 16.14 22.74 -16.68
C ASN A 346 16.51 21.31 -17.12
N GLY A 347 15.69 20.31 -16.85
CA GLY A 347 16.00 18.90 -17.10
C GLY A 347 16.06 18.51 -18.58
N HIS A 348 15.60 19.38 -19.49
CA HIS A 348 15.83 19.22 -20.92
C HIS A 348 17.32 19.12 -21.28
N LYS A 349 18.21 19.71 -20.45
CA LYS A 349 19.68 19.61 -20.60
C LYS A 349 20.22 18.21 -20.35
N ASN A 350 19.43 17.33 -19.75
CA ASN A 350 19.80 15.96 -19.44
C ASN A 350 19.31 14.94 -20.49
N ILE A 351 18.63 15.39 -21.55
CA ILE A 351 18.25 14.53 -22.66
C ILE A 351 19.53 13.97 -23.32
N GLY A 352 19.55 12.67 -23.57
CA GLY A 352 20.69 11.92 -24.07
C GLY A 352 21.64 11.38 -22.98
N ARG A 353 21.47 11.78 -21.72
CA ARG A 353 22.26 11.25 -20.60
C ARG A 353 21.62 9.98 -20.01
N SER A 354 22.43 9.16 -19.34
CA SER A 354 21.98 7.99 -18.60
C SER A 354 21.43 8.38 -17.23
N LEU A 355 20.35 7.73 -16.83
CA LEU A 355 19.72 7.82 -15.52
C LEU A 355 19.71 6.44 -14.87
N THR A 356 20.33 6.32 -13.71
CA THR A 356 20.27 5.09 -12.90
C THR A 356 18.90 5.00 -12.22
N VAL A 357 18.14 3.94 -12.51
CA VAL A 357 16.81 3.74 -11.93
C VAL A 357 16.79 2.46 -11.12
N LYS A 358 16.40 2.57 -9.84
CA LYS A 358 16.16 1.41 -8.98
C LYS A 358 14.76 0.86 -9.20
N TYR A 359 14.66 -0.41 -9.56
CA TYR A 359 13.42 -1.13 -9.77
C TYR A 359 13.46 -2.49 -9.06
N PHE A 360 12.29 -3.14 -9.01
CA PHE A 360 12.17 -4.44 -8.38
C PHE A 360 12.27 -5.57 -9.39
N ASN A 361 11.37 -5.55 -10.38
CA ASN A 361 11.27 -6.54 -11.43
C ASN A 361 10.97 -5.81 -12.75
N TYR A 362 11.18 -6.48 -13.87
CA TYR A 362 10.61 -6.05 -15.14
C TYR A 362 9.11 -6.39 -15.18
N THR A 363 8.31 -5.50 -15.74
CA THR A 363 6.93 -5.80 -16.14
C THR A 363 6.92 -6.83 -17.28
N PRO A 364 5.78 -7.51 -17.55
CA PRO A 364 5.66 -8.40 -18.72
C PRO A 364 6.01 -7.69 -20.03
N ASP A 365 5.77 -6.38 -20.09
CA ASP A 365 6.13 -5.52 -21.21
C ASP A 365 7.64 -5.18 -21.25
N GLY A 366 8.50 -5.79 -20.44
CA GLY A 366 9.95 -5.56 -20.43
C GLY A 366 10.37 -4.15 -19.97
N VAL A 367 9.51 -3.48 -19.20
CA VAL A 367 9.78 -2.15 -18.63
C VAL A 367 10.04 -2.28 -17.12
N PRO A 368 11.02 -1.55 -16.55
CA PRO A 368 11.27 -1.56 -15.11
C PRO A 368 10.02 -1.23 -14.27
N SER A 369 9.61 -2.14 -13.39
CA SER A 369 8.49 -1.93 -12.47
C SER A 369 8.95 -1.08 -11.28
N CYS A 370 8.78 0.23 -11.42
CA CYS A 370 9.08 1.21 -10.37
C CYS A 370 7.81 1.56 -9.60
N GLN A 371 7.43 0.73 -8.61
CA GLN A 371 6.29 1.06 -7.74
C GLN A 371 6.53 2.32 -6.86
N TRP A 372 7.79 2.75 -6.71
CA TRP A 372 8.17 3.91 -5.90
C TRP A 372 8.80 5.01 -6.75
N ARG A 373 8.28 6.23 -6.59
CA ARG A 373 8.72 7.49 -7.21
C ARG A 373 10.06 8.01 -6.64
N PHE A 374 11.05 7.15 -6.50
CA PHE A 374 12.37 7.52 -6.01
C PHE A 374 13.42 6.99 -6.96
N VAL A 375 13.84 7.85 -7.88
CA VAL A 375 15.14 7.74 -8.53
C VAL A 375 16.16 8.25 -7.53
N PHE A 376 17.14 7.40 -7.23
CA PHE A 376 18.37 7.86 -6.62
C PHE A 376 19.49 7.62 -7.61
N GLU A 377 20.31 8.66 -7.72
CA GLU A 377 21.66 8.68 -8.27
C GLU A 377 21.84 9.16 -9.72
N LYS A 378 22.99 9.82 -9.83
CA LYS A 378 23.40 10.92 -10.70
C LYS A 378 23.07 10.74 -12.18
N ILE A 379 22.75 11.86 -12.81
CA ILE A 379 22.77 11.96 -14.27
C ILE A 379 24.24 12.02 -14.68
N PHE A 380 24.75 10.94 -15.29
CA PHE A 380 26.12 10.89 -15.77
C PHE A 380 26.23 11.59 -17.13
N ASN A 381 27.36 12.26 -17.37
CA ASN A 381 27.74 12.61 -18.74
C ASN A 381 28.00 11.30 -19.46
N SER A 382 27.43 11.12 -20.66
CA SER A 382 27.95 10.10 -21.58
C SER A 382 29.43 10.42 -21.81
N SER A 383 30.31 9.56 -21.29
CA SER A 383 31.71 9.53 -21.69
C SER A 383 31.76 9.45 -23.21
N ARG A 384 32.65 10.25 -23.81
CA ARG A 384 32.93 10.30 -25.24
C ARG A 384 33.21 8.92 -25.83
#